data_AF-A0A961X8R5-F1
#
_entry.id   AF-A0A961X8R5-F1
#
_cell.length_a   1.000
_cell.length_b   1.000
_cell.length_c   1.000
_cell.angle_alpha   90.00
_cell.angle_beta   90.00
_cell.angle_gamma   90.00
#
_symmetry.space_group_name_H-M   'P 1'
#
loop_
_entity.id
_entity.type
_entity.pdbx_description
1 polymer ?
#
loop_
_entity_poly.entity_id
_entity_poly.type
_entity_poly.pdbx_seq_one_letter_code
_entity_poly.pdbx_strand_id
1 'polypeptide(L)'
;VGKHPETGKMISAGIGRYGPFVLHDGTYANLETVEDVFSIGLNRAVTVIAEKQSKGGRGRTSAALAELGDHPDGGKITVRDGRYGPYVNWGKVNATLPKGKDPAAVTMPEALELIAAKAAKGGKKPARGKAKPKAKSKSSKD
;
A
#
# COMPACT_ATOMS: atom_id res chain seq x y z
N VAL A 1 -26.67 -3.21 -9.03
CA VAL A 1 -26.62 -2.65 -7.67
C VAL A 1 -27.22 -1.25 -7.62
N GLY A 2 -26.53 -0.19 -8.07
CA GLY A 2 -27.11 1.17 -8.05
C GLY A 2 -26.05 2.28 -7.99
N LYS A 3 -26.50 3.53 -7.81
CA LYS A 3 -25.60 4.69 -7.59
C LYS A 3 -25.15 4.73 -6.14
N HIS A 4 -23.86 4.95 -5.90
CA HIS A 4 -23.34 5.17 -4.55
C HIS A 4 -23.93 6.47 -3.96
N PRO A 5 -24.38 6.48 -2.70
CA PRO A 5 -25.08 7.63 -2.11
C PRO A 5 -24.22 8.89 -2.01
N GLU A 6 -22.92 8.75 -1.68
CA GLU A 6 -22.02 9.89 -1.53
C GLU A 6 -21.41 10.39 -2.84
N THR A 7 -20.89 9.49 -3.68
CA THR A 7 -20.16 9.87 -4.89
C THR A 7 -21.05 9.98 -6.14
N GLY A 8 -22.29 9.47 -6.08
CA GLY A 8 -23.22 9.40 -7.22
C GLY A 8 -22.80 8.45 -8.35
N LYS A 9 -21.58 7.90 -8.30
CA LYS A 9 -21.04 6.98 -9.32
C LYS A 9 -21.66 5.60 -9.18
N MET A 10 -21.75 4.89 -10.30
CA MET A 10 -22.35 3.55 -10.34
C MET A 10 -21.52 2.52 -9.55
N ILE A 11 -22.23 1.60 -8.92
CA ILE A 11 -21.72 0.36 -8.36
C ILE A 11 -22.24 -0.79 -9.22
N SER A 12 -21.32 -1.61 -9.73
CA SER A 12 -21.63 -2.85 -10.44
C SER A 12 -21.16 -4.06 -9.64
N ALA A 13 -21.85 -5.20 -9.80
CA ALA A 13 -21.43 -6.49 -9.28
C ALA A 13 -21.14 -7.42 -10.46
N GLY A 14 -20.16 -8.32 -10.32
CA GLY A 14 -19.80 -9.26 -11.37
C GLY A 14 -18.86 -10.36 -10.89
N ILE A 15 -18.49 -11.25 -11.80
CA ILE A 15 -17.53 -12.34 -11.56
C ILE A 15 -16.29 -12.07 -12.41
N GLY A 16 -15.11 -12.04 -11.77
CA GLY A 16 -13.84 -11.76 -12.43
C GLY A 16 -12.82 -12.87 -12.21
N ARG A 17 -11.59 -12.64 -12.69
CA ARG A 17 -10.47 -13.61 -12.58
C ARG A 17 -10.13 -14.08 -11.16
N TYR A 18 -10.57 -13.33 -10.14
CA TYR A 18 -10.32 -13.61 -8.73
C TYR A 18 -11.59 -13.90 -7.94
N GLY A 19 -12.68 -14.28 -8.63
CA GLY A 19 -13.98 -14.56 -8.02
C GLY A 19 -14.95 -13.38 -8.10
N PRO A 20 -16.08 -13.48 -7.36
CA PRO A 20 -17.14 -12.49 -7.37
C PRO A 20 -16.69 -11.17 -6.72
N PHE A 21 -17.19 -10.04 -7.22
CA PHE A 21 -16.79 -8.71 -6.77
C PHE A 21 -17.88 -7.64 -6.95
N VAL A 22 -17.72 -6.53 -6.22
CA VAL A 22 -18.33 -5.23 -6.53
C VAL A 22 -17.26 -4.24 -6.98
N LEU A 23 -17.60 -3.41 -7.95
CA LEU A 23 -16.75 -2.37 -8.52
C LEU A 23 -17.37 -1.01 -8.30
N HIS A 24 -16.56 -0.09 -7.78
CA HIS A 24 -16.90 1.31 -7.67
C HIS A 24 -15.66 2.17 -7.85
N ASP A 25 -15.70 3.09 -8.83
CA ASP A 25 -14.65 4.09 -9.06
C ASP A 25 -13.21 3.50 -9.09
N GLY A 26 -13.06 2.38 -9.82
CA GLY A 26 -11.78 1.66 -9.92
C GLY A 26 -11.41 0.79 -8.72
N THR A 27 -12.19 0.82 -7.63
CA THR A 27 -12.03 -0.07 -6.48
C THR A 27 -12.80 -1.37 -6.70
N TYR A 28 -12.08 -2.49 -6.70
CA TYR A 28 -12.65 -3.84 -6.71
C TYR A 28 -12.66 -4.40 -5.29
N ALA A 29 -13.83 -4.71 -4.77
CA ALA A 29 -14.00 -5.38 -3.49
C ALA A 29 -14.61 -6.77 -3.71
N ASN A 30 -13.97 -7.79 -3.16
CA ASN A 30 -14.37 -9.18 -3.35
C ASN A 30 -15.63 -9.50 -2.54
N LEU A 31 -16.51 -10.31 -3.12
CA LEU A 31 -17.65 -10.91 -2.44
C LEU A 31 -17.30 -12.33 -1.99
N GLU A 32 -18.10 -12.90 -1.08
CA GLU A 32 -17.84 -14.21 -0.52
C GLU A 32 -18.31 -15.32 -1.46
N THR A 33 -19.50 -15.16 -2.03
CA THR A 33 -20.13 -16.17 -2.87
C THR A 33 -20.54 -15.61 -4.23
N VAL A 34 -20.78 -16.52 -5.18
CA VAL A 34 -21.32 -16.14 -6.50
C VAL A 34 -22.75 -15.62 -6.38
N GLU A 35 -23.54 -16.15 -5.45
CA GLU A 35 -24.92 -15.73 -5.21
C GLU A 35 -25.03 -14.26 -4.79
N ASP A 36 -24.03 -13.76 -4.05
CA ASP A 36 -23.96 -12.35 -3.67
C ASP A 36 -23.96 -11.43 -4.89
N VAL A 37 -23.43 -11.85 -6.05
CA VAL A 37 -23.43 -11.02 -7.27
C VAL A 37 -24.84 -10.69 -7.72
N PHE A 38 -25.79 -11.61 -7.53
CA PHE A 38 -27.18 -11.46 -7.97
C PHE A 38 -28.07 -10.82 -6.91
N SER A 39 -27.75 -11.02 -5.63
CA SER A 39 -28.59 -10.60 -4.50
C SER A 39 -28.09 -9.34 -3.77
N ILE A 40 -26.85 -8.89 -4.01
CA ILE A 40 -26.27 -7.77 -3.25
C ILE A 40 -27.00 -6.45 -3.48
N GLY A 41 -27.54 -5.93 -2.38
CA GLY A 41 -28.15 -4.60 -2.32
C GLY A 41 -27.14 -3.46 -2.22
N LEU A 42 -27.61 -2.24 -2.48
CA LEU A 42 -26.78 -1.02 -2.45
C LEU A 42 -26.04 -0.82 -1.13
N ASN A 43 -26.75 -0.98 0.00
CA ASN A 43 -26.18 -0.76 1.33
C ASN A 43 -24.98 -1.68 1.60
N ARG A 44 -25.14 -2.99 1.33
CA ARG A 44 -24.06 -3.98 1.51
C ARG A 44 -22.90 -3.70 0.56
N ALA A 45 -23.18 -3.34 -0.70
CA ALA A 45 -22.13 -3.03 -1.66
C ALA A 45 -21.28 -1.83 -1.22
N VAL A 46 -21.92 -0.76 -0.73
CA VAL A 46 -21.23 0.42 -0.17
C VAL A 46 -20.33 0.02 1.00
N THR A 47 -20.84 -0.80 1.94
CA THR A 47 -20.04 -1.29 3.07
C THR A 47 -18.82 -2.09 2.60
N VAL A 48 -19.00 -3.03 1.68
CA VAL A 48 -17.91 -3.88 1.16
C VAL A 48 -16.84 -3.05 0.45
N ILE A 49 -17.25 -2.01 -0.29
CA ILE A 49 -16.31 -1.07 -0.91
C ILE A 49 -15.55 -0.26 0.14
N ALA A 50 -16.23 0.29 1.14
CA ALA A 50 -15.61 1.07 2.22
C ALA A 50 -14.61 0.22 3.04
N GLU A 51 -14.96 -1.02 3.35
CA GLU A 51 -14.04 -1.97 3.99
C GLU A 51 -12.80 -2.25 3.14
N LYS A 52 -12.97 -2.37 1.82
CA LYS A 52 -11.84 -2.60 0.93
C LYS A 52 -10.91 -1.40 0.86
N GLN A 53 -11.46 -0.19 0.85
CA GLN A 53 -10.70 1.05 0.81
C GLN A 53 -9.93 1.28 2.11
N SER A 54 -10.55 0.99 3.26
CA SER A 54 -9.92 1.13 4.58
C SER A 54 -8.82 0.09 4.84
N LYS A 55 -9.00 -1.16 4.40
CA LYS A 55 -7.98 -2.24 4.52
C LYS A 55 -6.74 -2.03 3.63
N GLY A 56 -6.71 -0.99 2.80
CA GLY A 56 -5.62 -0.68 1.88
C GLY A 56 -5.53 -1.66 0.71
N GLY A 57 -5.41 -1.14 -0.51
CA GLY A 57 -5.16 -1.99 -1.69
C GLY A 57 -3.86 -2.78 -1.56
N ARG A 58 -3.78 -3.95 -2.21
CA ARG A 58 -2.51 -4.69 -2.36
C ARG A 58 -1.47 -3.74 -2.98
N GLY A 59 -0.48 -3.32 -2.21
CA GLY A 59 0.61 -2.46 -2.68
C GLY A 59 0.55 -0.99 -2.25
N ARG A 60 -0.40 -0.58 -1.40
CA ARG A 60 -0.24 0.72 -0.71
C ARG A 60 0.93 0.60 0.26
N THR A 61 1.97 1.42 0.06
CA THR A 61 3.00 1.64 1.08
C THR A 61 2.27 2.13 2.33
N SER A 62 2.43 1.41 3.43
CA SER A 62 1.82 1.82 4.69
C SER A 62 2.35 3.17 5.15
N ALA A 63 1.55 3.87 5.94
CA ALA A 63 1.99 5.10 6.59
C ALA A 63 3.25 4.82 7.44
N ALA A 64 4.18 5.77 7.46
CA ALA A 64 5.35 5.68 8.33
C ALA A 64 4.92 5.87 9.79
N LEU A 65 5.26 4.90 10.63
CA LEU A 65 5.09 4.95 12.08
C LEU A 65 6.17 5.83 12.73
N ALA A 66 7.39 5.79 12.19
CA ALA A 66 8.51 6.61 12.64
C ALA A 66 9.48 6.89 11.49
N GLU A 67 10.09 8.07 11.48
CA GLU A 67 11.24 8.38 10.61
C GLU A 67 12.52 8.36 11.45
N LEU A 68 13.49 7.53 11.08
CA LEU A 68 14.74 7.34 11.84
C LEU A 68 15.89 8.22 11.33
N GLY A 69 15.71 8.89 10.20
CA GLY A 69 16.73 9.74 9.55
C GLY A 69 17.19 9.19 8.21
N ASP A 70 18.36 9.64 7.74
CA ASP A 70 18.95 9.24 6.47
C ASP A 70 20.01 8.16 6.65
N HIS A 71 19.97 7.13 5.79
CA HIS A 71 20.96 6.06 5.75
C HIS A 71 22.34 6.62 5.34
N PRO A 72 23.47 6.08 5.84
CA PRO A 72 24.81 6.51 5.43
C PRO A 72 25.04 6.46 3.90
N ASP A 73 24.52 5.42 3.24
CA ASP A 73 24.52 5.28 1.77
C ASP A 73 23.48 6.17 1.04
N GLY A 74 22.76 7.03 1.77
CA GLY A 74 21.76 7.96 1.29
C GLY A 74 20.31 7.43 1.30
N GLY A 75 19.35 8.34 1.46
CA GLY A 75 17.92 8.05 1.45
C GLY A 75 17.35 7.75 2.84
N LYS A 76 16.06 8.05 3.03
CA LYS A 76 15.38 7.99 4.33
C LYS A 76 15.14 6.55 4.80
N ILE A 77 15.34 6.34 6.09
CA ILE A 77 14.95 5.15 6.83
C ILE A 77 13.67 5.46 7.60
N THR A 78 12.68 4.59 7.44
CA THR A 78 11.37 4.75 8.07
C THR A 78 10.88 3.41 8.60
N VAL A 79 10.22 3.42 9.74
CA VAL A 79 9.50 2.26 10.27
C VAL A 79 8.06 2.38 9.81
N ARG A 80 7.47 1.29 9.30
CA ARG A 80 6.11 1.26 8.78
C ARG A 80 5.35 0.03 9.27
N ASP A 81 4.03 0.11 9.33
CA ASP A 81 3.19 -1.04 9.66
C ASP A 81 2.84 -1.86 8.42
N GLY A 82 3.23 -3.12 8.33
CA GLY A 82 3.01 -3.94 7.14
C GLY A 82 1.96 -5.02 7.32
N ARG A 83 1.47 -5.60 6.21
CA ARG A 83 0.58 -6.78 6.24
C ARG A 83 1.14 -7.94 7.08
N TYR A 84 2.46 -8.09 7.11
CA TYR A 84 3.16 -9.16 7.83
C TYR A 84 3.74 -8.69 9.17
N GLY A 85 3.32 -7.52 9.64
CA GLY A 85 3.84 -6.84 10.82
C GLY A 85 4.77 -5.67 10.48
N PRO A 86 5.21 -4.94 11.50
CA PRO A 86 6.05 -3.77 11.34
C PRO A 86 7.38 -4.07 10.67
N TYR A 87 7.87 -3.12 9.86
CA TYR A 87 9.13 -3.26 9.13
C TYR A 87 9.87 -1.94 8.99
N VAL A 88 11.20 -2.03 8.91
CA VAL A 88 12.08 -0.94 8.49
C VAL A 88 12.12 -0.92 6.97
N ASN A 89 11.88 0.26 6.38
CA ASN A 89 12.05 0.52 4.96
C ASN A 89 13.21 1.49 4.71
N TRP A 90 14.04 1.12 3.75
CA TRP A 90 15.02 1.99 3.12
C TRP A 90 14.98 1.80 1.60
N GLY A 91 14.34 2.73 0.89
CA GLY A 91 14.11 2.65 -0.55
C GLY A 91 13.36 1.36 -0.95
N LYS A 92 14.07 0.44 -1.62
CA LYS A 92 13.51 -0.87 -2.06
C LYS A 92 13.70 -2.00 -1.04
N VAL A 93 14.46 -1.77 0.02
CA VAL A 93 14.72 -2.77 1.06
C VAL A 93 13.66 -2.66 2.15
N ASN A 94 12.99 -3.79 2.42
CA ASN A 94 12.02 -3.92 3.49
C ASN A 94 12.48 -5.01 4.45
N ALA A 95 12.89 -4.64 5.65
CA ALA A 95 13.35 -5.53 6.70
C ALA A 95 12.30 -5.61 7.82
N THR A 96 11.63 -6.75 7.94
CA THR A 96 10.61 -6.99 8.97
C THR A 96 11.24 -6.98 10.36
N LEU A 97 10.57 -6.34 11.32
CA LEU A 97 11.00 -6.34 12.72
C LEU A 97 10.82 -7.75 13.33
N PRO A 98 11.65 -8.13 14.32
CA PRO A 98 11.38 -9.29 15.15
C PRO A 98 9.99 -9.25 15.79
N LYS A 99 9.36 -10.43 15.96
CA LYS A 99 8.04 -10.53 16.58
C LYS A 99 8.08 -9.95 18.00
N GLY A 100 7.11 -9.10 18.33
CA GLY A 100 6.98 -8.48 19.65
C GLY A 100 7.84 -7.23 19.87
N LYS A 101 8.66 -6.81 18.90
CA LYS A 101 9.39 -5.55 18.99
C LYS A 101 8.46 -4.37 18.70
N ASP A 102 8.50 -3.36 19.57
CA ASP A 102 7.76 -2.11 19.40
C ASP A 102 8.36 -1.29 18.24
N PRO A 103 7.57 -0.93 17.20
CA PRO A 103 7.99 -0.08 16.10
C PRO A 103 8.50 1.30 16.53
N ALA A 104 7.97 1.86 17.63
CA ALA A 104 8.37 3.17 18.14
C ALA A 104 9.73 3.14 18.84
N ALA A 105 10.14 1.97 19.35
CA ALA A 105 11.41 1.78 20.05
C ALA A 105 12.58 1.40 19.13
N VAL A 106 12.36 1.28 17.81
CA VAL A 106 13.44 0.95 16.86
C VAL A 106 14.41 2.10 16.77
N THR A 107 15.69 1.81 16.99
CA THR A 107 16.76 2.80 16.88
C THR A 107 17.43 2.77 15.51
N MET A 108 18.12 3.85 15.14
CA MET A 108 18.86 3.96 13.88
C MET A 108 19.90 2.84 13.69
N PRO A 109 20.74 2.48 14.69
CA PRO A 109 21.73 1.41 14.53
C PRO A 109 21.09 0.04 14.23
N GLU A 110 20.03 -0.31 14.97
CA GLU A 110 19.31 -1.57 14.76
C GLU A 110 18.63 -1.62 13.40
N ALA A 111 18.10 -0.48 12.92
CA ALA A 111 17.53 -0.38 11.60
C ALA A 111 18.58 -0.66 10.50
N LEU A 112 19.81 -0.15 10.65
CA LEU A 112 20.92 -0.42 9.73
C LEU A 112 21.29 -1.90 9.71
N GLU A 113 21.35 -2.56 10.87
CA GLU A 113 21.63 -3.99 10.96
C GLU A 113 20.56 -4.83 10.26
N LEU A 114 19.28 -4.52 10.50
CA LEU A 114 18.15 -5.21 9.87
C LEU A 114 18.16 -5.03 8.35
N ILE A 115 18.46 -3.81 7.87
CA ILE A 115 18.59 -3.50 6.45
C ILE A 115 19.76 -4.26 5.84
N ALA A 116 20.92 -4.27 6.48
CA ALA A 116 22.13 -4.96 5.99
C ALA A 116 21.90 -6.48 5.92
N ALA A 117 21.33 -7.08 6.98
CA ALA A 117 20.99 -8.50 7.00
C ALA A 117 19.99 -8.87 5.90
N LYS A 118 19.00 -8.00 5.63
CA LYS A 118 18.02 -8.22 4.57
C LYS A 118 18.61 -8.04 3.18
N ALA A 119 19.48 -7.05 2.98
CA ALA A 119 20.18 -6.81 1.72
C ALA A 119 21.13 -7.97 1.37
N ALA A 120 21.81 -8.54 2.37
CA ALA A 120 22.66 -9.72 2.21
C ALA A 120 21.86 -10.97 1.80
N LYS A 121 20.68 -11.20 2.41
CA LYS A 121 19.80 -12.33 2.08
C LYS A 121 18.99 -12.14 0.79
N GLY A 122 18.80 -10.91 0.34
CA GLY A 122 17.87 -10.55 -0.75
C GLY A 122 18.52 -10.17 -2.08
N GLY A 123 19.86 -10.14 -2.18
CA GLY A 123 20.61 -9.96 -3.44
C GLY A 123 20.40 -8.64 -4.21
N LYS A 124 19.51 -7.74 -3.78
CA LYS A 124 19.26 -6.45 -4.43
C LYS A 124 19.41 -5.31 -3.44
N LYS A 125 20.62 -4.75 -3.37
CA LYS A 125 20.82 -3.39 -2.86
C LYS A 125 19.92 -2.44 -3.67
N PRO A 126 19.28 -1.44 -3.04
CA PRO A 126 18.41 -0.51 -3.76
C PRO A 126 19.28 0.29 -4.73
N ALA A 127 19.08 0.09 -6.04
CA ALA A 127 19.74 0.88 -7.06
C ALA A 127 19.39 2.37 -6.84
N ARG A 128 20.43 3.17 -6.60
CA ARG A 128 20.41 4.62 -6.46
C ARG A 128 19.54 5.22 -7.57
N GLY A 129 18.38 5.74 -7.20
CA GLY A 129 17.56 6.53 -8.11
C GLY A 129 18.34 7.78 -8.49
N LYS A 130 18.94 7.80 -9.68
CA LYS A 130 19.40 9.06 -10.28
C LYS A 130 18.17 9.95 -10.37
N ALA A 131 18.15 11.04 -9.62
CA ALA A 131 17.16 12.09 -9.78
C ALA A 131 17.15 12.52 -11.25
N LYS A 132 16.07 12.23 -11.99
CA LYS A 132 15.85 12.82 -13.31
C LYS A 132 15.64 14.32 -13.09
N PRO A 133 16.40 15.21 -13.76
CA PRO A 133 16.15 16.64 -13.66
C PRO A 133 14.74 16.96 -14.19
N LYS A 134 14.00 17.78 -13.44
CA LYS A 134 12.67 18.28 -13.79
C LYS A 134 12.76 19.00 -15.14
N ALA A 135 12.11 18.46 -16.18
CA ALA A 135 11.89 19.18 -17.42
C ALA A 135 10.89 20.32 -17.14
N LYS A 136 11.32 21.56 -17.35
CA LYS A 136 10.47 22.75 -17.35
C LYS A 136 9.41 22.59 -18.44
N SER A 137 8.13 22.58 -18.08
CA SER A 137 7.03 22.73 -19.03
C SER A 137 7.12 24.13 -19.66
N LYS A 138 7.38 24.20 -20.96
CA LYS A 138 7.13 25.42 -21.74
C LYS A 138 5.64 25.49 -22.02
N SER A 139 5.06 26.60 -21.60
CA SER A 139 3.74 27.11 -21.97
C SER A 139 3.60 27.16 -23.49
N SER A 140 2.47 26.68 -24.01
CA SER A 140 1.97 27.11 -25.32
C SER A 140 0.76 27.98 -25.04
N LYS A 141 0.83 29.20 -25.58
CA LYS A 141 -0.23 30.19 -25.69
C LYS A 141 -0.49 30.36 -27.18
N ASP A 142 -1.76 30.63 -27.48
CA ASP A 142 -2.37 31.06 -28.75
C ASP A 142 -2.54 29.99 -29.84
#